data_AF-A0A3N9UX17-F1
#
_entry.id   AF-A0A3N9UX17-F1
#
_cell.length_a   1.000
_cell.length_b   1.000
_cell.length_c   1.000
_cell.angle_alpha   90.00
_cell.angle_beta   90.00
_cell.angle_gamma   90.00
#
_symmetry.space_group_name_H-M   'P 1'
#
loop_
_entity.id
_entity.type
_entity.pdbx_description
1 polymer ?
#
loop_
_entity_poly.entity_id
_entity_poly.type
_entity_poly.pdbx_seq_one_letter_code
_entity_poly.pdbx_strand_id
1 'polypeptide(L)'
;MAKIFFLPLIMAVFLSTTQALDLTGDWSAGKGENIYIRQVNNTIWCYSESTVKNENWTSIAYGNLEGNTVSLNWADVPKGNETLMGTLTLNVTSDNELQVIDQTGGWGGKEWRQIKIMRINSGF
;
A
#
# COMPACT_ATOMS: atom_id res chain seq x y z
N MET A 1 -51.96 -12.03 43.86
CA MET A 1 -51.00 -12.72 42.97
C MET A 1 -50.41 -11.69 42.02
N ALA A 2 -49.17 -11.24 42.25
CA ALA A 2 -48.49 -10.30 41.36
C ALA A 2 -47.69 -11.10 40.31
N LYS A 3 -47.99 -10.90 39.02
CA LYS A 3 -47.25 -11.51 37.92
C LYS A 3 -46.11 -10.56 37.53
N ILE A 4 -44.87 -10.94 37.85
CA ILE A 4 -43.66 -10.26 37.40
C ILE A 4 -43.40 -10.71 35.96
N PHE A 5 -43.44 -9.79 35.00
CA PHE A 5 -43.00 -10.01 33.63
C PHE A 5 -41.51 -9.69 33.53
N PHE A 6 -40.68 -10.70 33.29
CA PHE A 6 -39.29 -10.52 32.90
C PHE A 6 -39.25 -10.23 31.38
N LEU A 7 -38.88 -9.01 31.00
CA LEU A 7 -38.42 -8.72 29.62
C LEU A 7 -36.93 -9.07 29.52
N PRO A 8 -36.49 -9.86 28.52
CA PRO A 8 -35.06 -10.02 28.28
C PRO A 8 -34.51 -8.75 27.62
N LEU A 9 -33.54 -8.12 28.26
CA LEU A 9 -32.73 -7.07 27.68
C LEU A 9 -31.81 -7.70 26.62
N ILE A 10 -32.16 -7.61 25.34
CA ILE A 10 -31.29 -8.05 24.25
C ILE A 10 -30.19 -7.01 24.07
N MET A 11 -29.03 -7.28 24.64
CA MET A 11 -27.83 -6.45 24.47
C MET A 11 -27.18 -6.87 23.14
N ALA A 12 -27.38 -6.08 22.09
CA ALA A 12 -26.75 -6.30 20.80
C ALA A 12 -25.25 -6.00 20.92
N VAL A 13 -24.42 -7.04 20.87
CA VAL A 13 -22.96 -6.92 20.78
C VAL A 13 -22.63 -6.69 19.30
N PHE A 14 -22.28 -5.46 18.94
CA PHE A 14 -21.68 -5.18 17.66
C PHE A 14 -20.22 -5.63 17.71
N LEU A 15 -19.93 -6.79 17.11
CA LEU A 15 -18.56 -7.19 16.81
C LEU A 15 -18.05 -6.28 15.68
N SER A 16 -17.19 -5.32 16.01
CA SER A 16 -16.40 -4.61 15.00
C SER A 16 -15.39 -5.59 14.44
N THR A 17 -15.65 -6.11 13.26
CA THR A 17 -14.61 -6.79 12.48
C THR A 17 -13.66 -5.71 11.98
N THR A 18 -12.47 -5.60 12.56
CA THR A 18 -11.38 -4.86 11.92
C THR A 18 -11.12 -5.56 10.60
N GLN A 19 -11.53 -4.94 9.49
CA GLN A 19 -11.20 -5.45 8.16
C GLN A 19 -9.68 -5.45 8.04
N ALA A 20 -9.09 -6.61 7.78
CA ALA A 20 -7.67 -6.69 7.52
C ALA A 20 -7.36 -5.90 6.25
N LEU A 21 -6.36 -5.03 6.31
CA LEU A 21 -5.92 -4.28 5.13
C LEU A 21 -5.43 -5.26 4.06
N ASP A 22 -5.89 -5.09 2.83
CA ASP A 22 -5.41 -5.81 1.66
C ASP A 22 -4.92 -4.81 0.61
N LEU A 23 -3.61 -4.71 0.44
CA LEU A 23 -2.97 -3.82 -0.51
C LEU A 23 -2.79 -4.45 -1.89
N THR A 24 -3.22 -5.70 -2.10
CA THR A 24 -3.07 -6.38 -3.40
C THR A 24 -3.84 -5.63 -4.49
N GLY A 25 -3.15 -5.28 -5.58
CA GLY A 25 -3.77 -4.70 -6.76
C GLY A 25 -2.83 -3.81 -7.58
N ASP A 26 -3.46 -3.04 -8.46
CA ASP A 26 -2.80 -2.08 -9.34
C ASP A 26 -2.88 -0.68 -8.73
N TRP A 27 -1.79 0.06 -8.84
CA TRP A 27 -1.57 1.35 -8.19
C TRP A 27 -0.82 2.30 -9.14
N SER A 28 -0.90 3.60 -8.87
CA SER A 28 -0.12 4.61 -9.59
C SER A 28 0.12 5.85 -8.75
N ALA A 29 1.31 6.44 -8.83
CA ALA A 29 1.64 7.69 -8.15
C ALA A 29 1.50 8.94 -9.04
N GLY A 30 0.81 8.81 -10.18
CA GLY A 30 0.46 9.93 -11.04
C GLY A 30 0.42 9.55 -12.52
N LYS A 31 0.97 10.42 -13.37
CA LYS A 31 1.16 10.09 -14.79
C LYS A 31 2.59 9.63 -14.98
N GLY A 32 2.80 8.36 -15.28
CA GLY A 32 4.13 7.88 -15.68
C GLY A 32 4.61 6.60 -15.03
N GLU A 33 3.83 5.97 -14.15
CA GLU A 33 4.24 4.71 -13.52
C GLU A 33 3.08 3.75 -13.32
N ASN A 34 3.37 2.47 -13.57
CA ASN A 34 2.54 1.37 -13.13
C ASN A 34 3.17 0.76 -11.88
N ILE A 35 2.37 0.57 -10.84
CA ILE A 35 2.80 -0.03 -9.57
C ILE A 35 1.87 -1.20 -9.28
N TYR A 36 2.44 -2.36 -8.99
CA TYR A 36 1.69 -3.58 -8.71
C TYR A 36 2.12 -4.10 -7.36
N ILE A 37 1.17 -4.13 -6.42
CA ILE A 37 1.42 -4.56 -5.05
C ILE A 37 0.79 -5.94 -4.87
N ARG A 38 1.56 -6.85 -4.28
CA ARG A 38 1.08 -8.14 -3.80
C ARG A 38 1.33 -8.25 -2.31
N GLN A 39 0.26 -8.32 -1.53
CA GLN A 39 0.33 -8.59 -0.10
C GLN A 39 0.14 -10.09 0.17
N VAL A 40 0.99 -10.66 1.01
CA VAL A 40 0.86 -12.01 1.57
C VAL A 40 1.08 -11.92 3.07
N ASN A 41 0.00 -12.04 3.85
CA ASN A 41 -0.01 -11.68 5.27
C ASN A 41 0.48 -10.23 5.46
N ASN A 42 1.52 -10.03 6.27
CA ASN A 42 2.17 -8.74 6.46
C ASN A 42 3.31 -8.49 5.46
N THR A 43 3.61 -9.42 4.57
CA THR A 43 4.70 -9.26 3.59
C THR A 43 4.20 -8.55 2.34
N ILE A 44 4.92 -7.51 1.92
CA ILE A 44 4.64 -6.74 0.72
C ILE A 44 5.68 -7.07 -0.35
N TRP A 45 5.20 -7.41 -1.54
CA TRP A 45 5.96 -7.47 -2.78
C TRP A 45 5.45 -6.36 -3.69
N CYS A 46 6.37 -5.64 -4.32
CA CYS A 46 6.02 -4.56 -5.23
C CYS A 46 6.85 -4.69 -6.50
N TYR A 47 6.19 -4.51 -7.65
CA TYR A 47 6.83 -4.28 -8.94
C TYR A 47 6.38 -2.92 -9.45
N SER A 48 7.32 -2.11 -9.93
CA SER A 48 7.03 -0.79 -10.50
C SER A 48 7.83 -0.56 -11.77
N GLU A 49 7.23 0.13 -12.73
CA GLU A 49 7.90 0.49 -13.99
C GLU A 49 7.45 1.86 -14.48
N SER A 50 8.35 2.54 -15.20
CA SER A 50 7.98 3.74 -15.94
C SER A 50 7.09 3.39 -17.14
N THR A 51 6.12 4.25 -17.39
CA THR A 51 5.32 4.28 -18.63
C THR A 51 5.68 5.50 -19.49
N VAL A 52 6.61 6.35 -19.03
CA VAL A 52 7.06 7.53 -19.77
C VAL A 52 8.04 7.10 -20.86
N LYS A 53 7.76 7.48 -22.12
CA LYS A 53 8.49 7.02 -23.31
C LYS A 53 10.03 7.16 -23.25
N ASN A 54 10.54 8.13 -22.49
CA ASN A 54 11.98 8.42 -22.40
C ASN A 54 12.58 8.09 -21.03
N GLU A 55 11.82 7.45 -20.15
CA GLU A 55 12.30 6.92 -18.89
C GLU A 55 12.23 5.40 -18.97
N ASN A 56 13.35 4.74 -18.68
CA ASN A 56 13.40 3.28 -18.73
C ASN A 56 13.96 2.78 -17.41
N TRP A 57 13.09 2.71 -16.41
CA TRP A 57 13.40 2.10 -15.12
C TRP A 57 12.33 1.07 -14.79
N THR A 58 12.76 0.07 -14.03
CA THR A 58 11.90 -0.96 -13.48
C THR A 58 12.50 -1.34 -12.16
N SER A 59 11.68 -1.38 -11.12
CA SER A 59 12.15 -1.65 -9.77
C SER A 59 11.29 -2.74 -9.14
N ILE A 60 11.92 -3.50 -8.25
CA ILE A 60 11.22 -4.39 -7.34
C ILE A 60 11.38 -3.85 -5.92
N ALA A 61 10.39 -4.07 -5.08
CA ALA A 61 10.50 -3.80 -3.65
C ALA A 61 9.94 -4.95 -2.82
N TYR A 62 10.51 -5.13 -1.63
CA TYR A 62 10.10 -6.14 -0.67
C TYR A 62 10.16 -5.57 0.75
N GLY A 63 9.18 -5.94 1.57
CA GLY A 63 9.20 -5.61 2.99
C GLY A 63 7.91 -5.98 3.70
N ASN A 64 7.49 -5.14 4.65
CA ASN A 64 6.43 -5.48 5.59
C ASN A 64 5.43 -4.35 5.83
N LEU A 65 4.19 -4.74 6.12
CA LEU A 65 3.10 -3.92 6.62
C LEU A 65 2.95 -4.14 8.12
N GLU A 66 3.07 -3.08 8.91
CA GLU A 66 2.82 -3.05 10.35
C GLU A 66 1.84 -1.92 10.70
N GLY A 67 0.64 -2.28 11.16
CA GLY A 67 -0.45 -1.32 11.31
C GLY A 67 -0.80 -0.69 9.95
N ASN A 68 -0.53 0.60 9.81
CA ASN A 68 -0.72 1.37 8.57
C ASN A 68 0.60 1.73 7.89
N THR A 69 1.75 1.24 8.38
CA THR A 69 3.05 1.59 7.81
C THR A 69 3.56 0.44 6.96
N VAL A 70 3.91 0.74 5.71
CA VAL A 70 4.60 -0.18 4.80
C VAL A 70 6.06 0.26 4.69
N SER A 71 6.97 -0.62 5.07
CA SER A 71 8.43 -0.39 5.00
C SER A 71 9.02 -1.31 3.95
N LEU A 72 9.72 -0.76 2.95
CA LEU A 72 10.24 -1.51 1.81
C LEU A 72 11.72 -1.21 1.58
N ASN A 73 12.46 -2.24 1.16
CA ASN A 73 13.71 -2.10 0.43
C ASN A 73 13.44 -2.29 -1.04
N TRP A 74 14.04 -1.47 -1.90
CA TRP A 74 13.82 -1.51 -3.34
C TRP A 74 15.13 -1.41 -4.12
N ALA A 75 15.12 -1.95 -5.34
CA ALA A 75 16.22 -1.84 -6.29
C ALA A 75 15.71 -1.90 -7.73
N ASP A 76 16.39 -1.19 -8.62
CA ASP A 76 16.19 -1.30 -10.06
C ASP A 76 16.69 -2.65 -10.60
N VAL A 77 16.00 -3.16 -11.61
CA VAL A 77 16.27 -4.45 -12.27
C VAL A 77 16.54 -4.23 -13.77
N PRO A 78 17.28 -5.14 -14.44
CA PRO A 78 17.84 -4.89 -15.78
C PRO A 78 16.81 -4.96 -16.93
N LYS A 79 15.53 -4.76 -16.63
CA LYS A 79 14.51 -4.39 -17.62
C LYS A 79 14.67 -2.91 -18.02
N GLY A 80 15.10 -2.07 -17.08
CA GLY A 80 15.48 -0.67 -17.29
C GLY A 80 16.98 -0.45 -17.43
N ASN A 81 17.38 0.82 -17.51
CA ASN A 81 18.78 1.26 -17.60
C ASN A 81 19.32 1.87 -16.30
N GLU A 82 18.44 2.13 -15.32
CA GLU A 82 18.81 2.65 -14.02
C GLU A 82 19.34 1.53 -13.10
N THR A 83 20.12 1.91 -12.09
CA THR A 83 20.74 0.99 -11.12
C THR A 83 20.58 1.51 -9.68
N LEU A 84 19.53 2.27 -9.41
CA LEU A 84 19.30 2.87 -8.10
C LEU A 84 18.71 1.83 -7.14
N MET A 85 18.84 2.14 -5.85
CA MET A 85 18.30 1.32 -4.77
C MET A 85 18.11 2.18 -3.52
N GLY A 86 17.28 1.70 -2.60
CA GLY A 86 17.10 2.37 -1.33
C GLY A 86 15.96 1.79 -0.52
N THR A 87 15.38 2.66 0.29
CA THR A 87 14.25 2.38 1.17
C THR A 87 13.07 3.25 0.77
N LEU A 88 11.87 2.74 1.05
CA LEU A 88 10.61 3.45 0.85
C LEU A 88 9.69 3.15 2.03
N THR A 89 9.21 4.20 2.69
CA THR A 89 8.23 4.09 3.77
C THR A 89 6.95 4.76 3.33
N LEU A 90 5.85 4.00 3.34
CA LEU A 90 4.52 4.47 2.99
C LEU A 90 3.60 4.43 4.21
N ASN A 91 2.73 5.42 4.32
CA ASN A 91 1.59 5.41 5.22
C ASN A 91 0.32 5.05 4.43
N VAL A 92 -0.43 4.08 4.91
CA VAL A 92 -1.75 3.71 4.38
C VAL A 92 -2.76 4.70 4.94
N THR A 93 -3.20 5.65 4.11
CA THR A 93 -4.17 6.68 4.54
C THR A 93 -5.60 6.24 4.30
N SER A 94 -5.83 5.31 3.36
CA SER A 94 -7.10 4.60 3.15
C SER A 94 -6.87 3.31 2.35
N ASP A 95 -7.91 2.50 2.17
CA ASP A 95 -7.85 1.29 1.32
C ASP A 95 -7.37 1.58 -0.13
N ASN A 96 -7.51 2.83 -0.60
CA ASN A 96 -7.19 3.23 -1.97
C ASN A 96 -6.10 4.30 -2.07
N GLU A 97 -5.44 4.66 -0.97
CA GLU A 97 -4.42 5.70 -0.96
C GLU A 97 -3.25 5.33 -0.04
N LEU A 98 -2.05 5.37 -0.60
CA LEU A 98 -0.79 5.33 0.12
C LEU A 98 -0.11 6.69 -0.01
N GLN A 99 0.53 7.14 1.06
CA GLN A 99 1.33 8.36 1.06
C GLN A 99 2.79 8.00 1.31
N VAL A 100 3.69 8.55 0.51
CA VAL A 100 5.13 8.43 0.78
C VAL A 100 5.50 9.32 1.95
N ILE A 101 6.08 8.73 3.00
CA ILE A 101 6.46 9.45 4.23
C ILE A 101 7.97 9.43 4.51
N ASP A 102 8.72 8.52 3.90
CA ASP A 102 10.19 8.55 3.87
C ASP A 102 10.74 7.80 2.66
N GLN A 103 11.91 8.20 2.14
CA GLN A 103 12.62 7.47 1.09
C GLN A 103 14.11 7.78 1.02
N THR A 104 14.86 6.82 0.51
CA THR A 104 16.26 6.97 0.09
C THR A 104 16.44 6.47 -1.34
N GLY A 105 17.57 6.82 -1.97
CA GLY A 105 17.89 6.37 -3.33
C GLY A 105 17.23 7.18 -4.45
N GLY A 106 16.35 8.13 -4.13
CA GLY A 106 15.74 9.03 -5.11
C GLY A 106 14.40 8.54 -5.66
N TRP A 107 13.71 7.65 -4.95
CA TRP A 107 12.39 7.14 -5.33
C TRP A 107 11.41 8.30 -5.58
N GLY A 108 10.78 8.33 -6.76
CA GLY A 108 9.84 9.39 -7.15
C GLY A 108 10.42 10.81 -7.27
N GLY A 109 11.75 10.97 -7.21
CA GLY A 109 12.44 12.25 -7.36
C GLY A 109 12.53 13.12 -6.09
N LYS A 110 12.92 14.39 -6.28
CA LYS A 110 13.28 15.32 -5.17
C LYS A 110 12.07 15.81 -4.34
N GLU A 111 10.87 15.77 -4.91
CA GLU A 111 9.63 16.31 -4.31
C GLU A 111 8.72 15.21 -3.74
N TRP A 112 9.32 14.11 -3.26
CA TRP A 112 8.58 12.89 -2.90
C TRP A 112 7.58 13.05 -1.76
N ARG A 113 7.74 14.06 -0.89
CA ARG A 113 6.94 14.25 0.35
C ARG A 113 5.44 14.44 0.11
N GLN A 114 5.03 14.70 -1.12
CA GLN A 114 3.64 14.89 -1.52
C GLN A 114 3.13 13.81 -2.48
N ILE A 115 3.94 12.78 -2.75
CA ILE A 115 3.53 11.70 -3.63
C ILE A 115 2.47 10.85 -2.93
N LYS A 116 1.32 10.76 -3.61
CA LYS A 116 0.23 9.86 -3.27
C LYS A 116 0.17 8.76 -4.31
N ILE A 117 0.16 7.53 -3.85
CA ILE A 117 -0.04 6.35 -4.69
C ILE A 117 -1.51 5.96 -4.56
N MET A 118 -2.24 6.06 -5.66
CA MET A 118 -3.67 5.80 -5.72
C MET A 118 -3.92 4.41 -6.29
N ARG A 119 -4.87 3.68 -5.71
CA ARG A 119 -5.29 2.38 -6.24
C ARG A 119 -6.07 2.58 -7.54
N ILE A 120 -5.73 1.78 -8.55
CA ILE A 120 -6.45 1.67 -9.82
C ILE A 120 -7.44 0.50 -9.73
N ASN A 121 -6.95 -0.70 -9.41
CA ASN A 121 -7.74 -1.92 -9.28
C ASN A 121 -7.37 -2.68 -8.01
N SER A 122 -8.31 -3.39 -7.40
CA SER A 122 -8.04 -4.33 -6.30
C SER A 122 -7.97 -5.77 -6.82
N GLY A 123 -7.12 -6.60 -6.21
CA GLY A 123 -7.03 -8.03 -6.51
C GLY A 123 -6.22 -8.37 -7.76
N PHE A 124 -6.56 -9.51 -8.38
CA PHE A 124 -6.01 -10.04 -9.63
C PHE A 124 -7.06 -10.01 -10.74
#